data_AF-A0A087TFR3-F1
#
_entry.id   AF-A0A087TFR3-F1
#
_cell.length_a   1.000
_cell.length_b   1.000
_cell.length_c   1.000
_cell.angle_alpha   90.00
_cell.angle_beta   90.00
_cell.angle_gamma   90.00
#
_symmetry.space_group_name_H-M   'P 1'
#
loop_
_entity.id
_entity.type
_entity.pdbx_description
1 polymer ?
#
loop_
_entity_poly.entity_id
_entity_poly.type
_entity_poly.pdbx_seq_one_letter_code
_entity_poly.pdbx_strand_id
1 'polypeptide(L)' 'MLITRFKCQQCDYITLRKDTLMRHQRAHLEERPHKCPYCLKSFKRKDYLGAHFRKCHLDAHK' A
#
# COMPACT_ATOMS: atom_id res chain seq x y z
N MET A 1 -9.49 -25.58 -15.21
CA MET A 1 -9.43 -24.34 -14.40
C MET A 1 -8.46 -23.38 -15.07
N LEU A 2 -8.90 -22.19 -15.51
CA LEU A 2 -8.02 -21.20 -16.12
C LEU A 2 -7.40 -20.31 -15.04
N ILE A 3 -6.09 -20.40 -14.85
CA ILE A 3 -5.34 -19.49 -13.99
C ILE A 3 -5.11 -18.20 -14.78
N THR A 4 -5.90 -17.17 -14.49
CA THR A 4 -5.71 -15.85 -15.10
C THR A 4 -4.59 -15.12 -14.36
N ARG A 5 -3.57 -14.70 -15.09
CA ARG A 5 -2.43 -13.92 -14.57
C ARG A 5 -2.61 -12.45 -14.95
N PHE A 6 -2.39 -11.56 -13.99
CA PHE A 6 -2.42 -10.12 -14.17
C PHE A 6 -0.99 -9.59 -14.23
N LYS A 7 -0.60 -9.04 -15.39
CA LYS A 7 0.74 -8.46 -15.63
C LYS A 7 0.73 -6.94 -15.45
N CYS A 8 1.76 -6.40 -14.83
CA CYS A 8 1.99 -4.96 -14.77
C CYS A 8 2.46 -4.42 -16.13
N GLN A 9 1.98 -3.23 -16.48
CA GLN A 9 2.34 -2.58 -17.76
C GLN A 9 3.65 -1.78 -17.67
N GLN A 10 4.16 -1.53 -16.46
CA GLN A 10 5.34 -0.68 -16.22
C GLN A 10 6.59 -1.48 -15.79
N CYS A 11 6.45 -2.79 -15.53
CA CYS A 11 7.55 -3.68 -15.15
C CYS A 11 7.13 -5.15 -15.33
N ASP A 12 8.04 -6.09 -15.12
CA ASP A 12 7.78 -7.54 -15.30
C ASP A 12 7.03 -8.21 -14.13
N TYR A 13 6.44 -7.43 -13.23
CA TYR A 13 5.66 -7.97 -12.12
C TYR A 13 4.36 -8.64 -12.60
N ILE A 14 4.13 -9.87 -12.13
CA ILE A 14 2.93 -10.67 -12.42
C ILE A 14 2.31 -11.16 -11.11
N THR A 15 0.98 -11.16 -11.04
CA THR A 15 0.24 -11.69 -9.89
C THR A 15 -1.04 -12.40 -10.32
N LEU A 16 -1.55 -13.28 -9.46
CA LEU A 16 -2.81 -14.00 -9.70
C LEU A 16 -4.04 -13.19 -9.27
N ARG A 17 -3.85 -12.11 -8.51
CA ARG A 17 -4.96 -11.32 -7.97
C ARG A 17 -4.96 -9.90 -8.50
N LYS A 18 -6.11 -9.48 -9.06
CA LYS A 18 -6.30 -8.14 -9.63
C LYS A 18 -6.07 -7.02 -8.61
N ASP A 19 -6.53 -7.20 -7.37
CA ASP A 19 -6.33 -6.25 -6.26
C ASP A 19 -4.84 -6.02 -5.95
N THR A 20 -4.05 -7.10 -6.01
CA THR A 20 -2.61 -7.06 -5.82
C THR A 20 -1.93 -6.30 -6.95
N LEU A 21 -2.38 -6.46 -8.19
CA LEU A 21 -1.86 -5.69 -9.32
C LEU A 21 -2.21 -4.20 -9.18
N MET A 22 -3.46 -3.86 -8.84
CA MET A 22 -3.88 -2.46 -8.64
C MET A 22 -3.04 -1.78 -7.54
N ARG A 23 -2.81 -2.49 -6.43
CA ARG A 23 -1.95 -1.99 -5.34
C ARG A 23 -0.49 -1.85 -5.78
N HIS A 24 0.02 -2.80 -6.56
CA HIS A 24 1.37 -2.72 -7.12
C HIS A 24 1.51 -1.51 -8.04
N GLN A 25 0.53 -1.22 -8.90
CA GLN A 25 0.59 -0.07 -9.82
C GLN A 25 0.69 1.26 -9.09
N ARG A 26 0.05 1.42 -7.92
CA ARG A 26 0.23 2.61 -7.07
C ARG A 26 1.65 2.81 -6.58
N ALA A 27 2.48 1.75 -6.56
CA ALA A 27 3.89 1.88 -6.18
C ALA A 27 4.68 2.72 -7.20
N HIS A 28 4.31 2.68 -8.48
CA HIS A 28 4.95 3.45 -9.55
C HIS A 28 4.61 4.94 -9.51
N LEU A 29 3.42 5.30 -9.04
CA LEU A 29 2.94 6.69 -9.07
C LEU A 29 3.57 7.60 -7.99
N GLU A 30 4.46 7.07 -7.14
CA GLU A 30 5.00 7.72 -5.92
C GLU A 30 3.98 8.34 -4.93
N GLU A 31 2.68 8.30 -5.26
CA GLU A 31 1.58 8.82 -4.47
C GLU A 31 1.51 8.11 -3.11
N ARG A 32 1.43 8.92 -2.06
CA ARG A 32 1.26 8.47 -0.67
C ARG A 32 -0.04 9.06 -0.12
N PRO A 33 -1.21 8.56 -0.55
CA PRO A 33 -2.51 9.15 -0.20
C PRO A 33 -2.84 9.03 1.29
N HIS A 34 -2.20 8.11 2.02
CA HIS A 34 -2.51 7.87 3.43
C HIS A 34 -1.56 8.66 4.33
N LYS A 35 -1.93 9.88 4.68
CA LYS A 35 -1.17 10.74 5.59
C LYS A 35 -1.43 10.35 7.05
N CYS A 36 -0.39 10.38 7.89
CA CYS A 36 -0.56 10.28 9.33
C CYS A 36 -1.16 11.60 9.86
N PRO A 37 -2.21 11.58 10.69
CA PRO A 37 -2.76 12.81 11.25
C PRO A 37 -1.88 13.45 12.34
N TYR A 38 -0.90 12.70 12.89
CA TYR A 38 -0.07 13.15 14.00
C TYR A 38 1.38 13.48 13.59
N CYS A 39 1.78 13.20 12.35
CA CYS A 39 3.10 13.56 11.84
C CYS A 39 3.08 13.72 10.32
N LEU A 40 4.18 14.23 9.75
CA LEU A 40 4.29 14.51 8.31
C LEU A 40 4.47 13.24 7.44
N LYS A 41 4.50 12.04 8.05
CA LYS A 41 4.69 10.79 7.30
C LYS A 41 3.44 10.43 6.51
N SER A 42 3.66 10.02 5.25
CA SER A 42 2.62 9.56 4.34
C SER A 42 2.95 8.16 3.82
N PHE A 43 1.94 7.34 3.58
CA PHE A 43 2.07 5.94 3.21
C PHE A 43 1.32 5.63 1.92
N LYS A 44 1.88 4.71 1.12
CA LYS A 44 1.24 4.22 -0.11
C LYS A 44 0.02 3.33 0.16
N ARG A 45 -0.13 2.81 1.39
CA ARG A 45 -1.23 1.90 1.78
C ARG A 45 -1.73 2.16 3.21
N LYS A 46 -3.03 1.90 3.43
CA LYS A 46 -3.71 2.06 4.73
C LYS A 46 -3.16 1.13 5.82
N ASP A 47 -2.81 -0.10 5.49
CA ASP A 47 -2.26 -1.06 6.45
C ASP A 47 -0.88 -0.64 6.96
N TYR A 48 -0.05 0.00 6.12
CA TYR A 48 1.21 0.59 6.55
C TYR A 48 1.01 1.80 7.45
N LEU A 49 0.04 2.68 7.15
CA LEU A 49 -0.35 3.76 8.07
C LEU A 49 -0.82 3.18 9.41
N GLY A 50 -1.66 2.15 9.41
CA GLY A 50 -2.14 1.51 10.63
C GLY A 50 -1.01 0.89 11.46
N ALA A 51 -0.05 0.22 10.82
CA ALA A 51 1.13 -0.32 11.51
C ALA A 51 2.02 0.79 12.09
N HIS A 52 2.25 1.87 11.33
CA HIS A 52 2.96 3.05 11.83
C HIS A 52 2.24 3.67 13.01
N PHE A 53 0.93 3.87 12.91
CA PHE A 53 0.11 4.46 13.96
C PHE A 53 0.21 3.64 15.25
N ARG A 54 0.05 2.31 15.14
CA ARG A 54 0.21 1.40 16.28
C ARG A 54 1.60 1.44 16.92
N LYS A 55 2.65 1.60 16.12
CA LYS A 55 4.04 1.60 16.61
C LYS A 55 4.51 2.95 17.16
N CYS A 56 4.02 4.05 16.61
CA CYS A 56 4.58 5.38 16.87
C CYS A 56 3.62 6.31 17.65
N HIS A 57 2.32 6.03 17.66
CA HIS A 57 1.31 6.94 18.17
C HIS A 57 0.27 6.27 19.09
N LEU A 58 0.26 4.95 19.21
CA LEU A 58 -0.69 4.22 20.07
C LEU A 58 -0.31 4.27 21.56
N ASP A 59 0.99 4.43 21.88
CA ASP A 59 1.44 4.57 23.27
C ASP A 59 1.07 5.93 23.89
N ALA A 60 0.53 6.88 23.12
CA ALA A 60 0.12 8.21 23.59
C ALA A 60 -1.36 8.30 24.00
N HIS A 61 -2.14 7.22 23.87
CA HIS A 61 -3.58 7.20 24.16
C HIS A 61 -3.99 6.00 25.02
N LYS A 62 -3.34 5.85 26.19
CA LYS A 62 -3.91 5.15 27.33
C LYS A 62 -4.03 6.11 28.51
#